data_AF-A0A6P4I812-F1
#
_entry.id   AF-A0A6P4I812-F1
#
_cell.length_a   1.000
_cell.length_b   1.000
_cell.length_c   1.000
_cell.angle_alpha   90.00
_cell.angle_beta   90.00
_cell.angle_gamma   90.00
#
_symmetry.space_group_name_H-M   'P 1'
#
loop_
_entity.id
_entity.type
_entity.pdbx_description
1 polymer ?
#
loop_
_entity_poly.entity_id
_entity_poly.type
_entity_poly.pdbx_seq_one_letter_code
_entity_poly.pdbx_strand_id
1 'polypeptide(L)'
;MAKVNVDTFPSILSKVMLKSSIPPGPPNDDIWIYTQILCFLYMEKPATRKCVYHMFLSTEKYKQNDFDRVRKMYENRKDLQIVDQLTENALCARTLYRRVQKMFPKAIWNKQGNVFEVDMSAKNDPWAISRRLNKKRDEEHELLFNYIKYLSVTKD
;
A
#
# COMPACT_ATOMS: atom_id res chain seq x y z
N MET A 1 17.81 18.90 9.63
CA MET A 1 17.29 17.51 9.59
C MET A 1 17.73 16.81 10.87
N ALA A 2 16.82 16.19 11.62
CA ALA A 2 17.19 15.48 12.85
C ALA A 2 18.10 14.28 12.52
N LYS A 3 19.21 14.14 13.23
CA LYS A 3 20.15 13.02 13.09
C LYS A 3 19.44 11.76 13.62
N VAL A 4 19.37 10.70 12.82
CA VAL A 4 18.73 9.44 13.21
C VAL A 4 19.67 8.68 14.15
N ASN A 5 19.24 8.41 15.37
CA ASN A 5 19.93 7.58 16.36
C ASN A 5 18.89 6.77 17.17
N VAL A 6 19.34 5.92 18.10
CA VAL A 6 18.48 4.98 18.86
C VAL A 6 17.36 5.71 19.62
N ASP A 7 17.63 6.90 20.16
CA ASP A 7 16.66 7.65 20.96
C ASP A 7 15.64 8.42 20.09
N THR A 8 16.10 8.88 18.93
CA THR A 8 15.25 9.65 18.00
C THR A 8 14.46 8.74 17.06
N PHE A 9 14.92 7.50 16.83
CA PHE A 9 14.31 6.58 15.89
C PHE A 9 12.87 6.22 16.25
N PRO A 10 12.50 5.87 17.51
CA PRO A 10 11.10 5.64 17.88
C PRO A 10 10.22 6.87 17.65
N SER A 11 10.71 8.08 17.96
CA SER A 11 9.97 9.32 17.72
C SER A 11 9.82 9.66 16.24
N ILE A 12 10.85 9.40 15.43
CA ILE A 12 10.80 9.55 13.97
C ILE A 12 9.83 8.51 13.38
N LEU A 13 9.90 7.26 13.84
CA LEU A 13 9.02 6.18 13.43
C LEU A 13 7.56 6.52 13.78
N SER A 14 7.27 6.98 15.00
CA SER A 14 5.93 7.46 15.38
C SER A 14 5.46 8.65 14.55
N LYS A 15 6.33 9.61 14.23
CA LYS A 15 5.97 10.73 13.34
C LYS A 15 5.67 10.27 11.91
N VAL A 16 6.45 9.31 11.41
CA VAL A 16 6.32 8.78 10.04
C VAL A 16 5.11 7.86 9.92
N MET A 17 4.91 6.97 10.88
CA MET A 17 3.85 5.95 10.88
C MET A 17 2.51 6.52 11.37
N LEU A 18 2.53 7.36 12.41
CA LEU A 18 1.34 7.77 13.19
C LEU A 18 1.06 9.28 13.16
N LYS A 19 1.91 10.10 12.51
CA LYS A 19 1.79 11.58 12.46
C LYS A 19 1.69 12.28 13.84
N SER A 20 2.24 11.69 14.90
CA SER A 20 2.21 12.26 16.26
C SER A 20 3.62 12.60 16.78
N SER A 21 3.76 13.72 17.48
CA SER A 21 4.98 14.10 18.24
C SER A 21 5.00 13.57 19.67
N ILE A 22 3.89 12.99 20.13
CA ILE A 22 3.75 12.35 21.43
C ILE A 22 3.84 10.84 21.19
N PRO A 23 4.77 10.11 21.84
CA PRO A 23 4.76 8.65 21.78
C PRO A 23 3.40 8.18 22.29
N PRO A 24 2.60 7.45 21.49
CA PRO A 24 1.28 7.05 21.92
C PRO A 24 1.43 6.21 23.19
N GLY A 25 0.54 6.42 24.16
CA GLY A 25 0.36 5.46 25.24
C GLY A 25 0.09 4.06 24.67
N PRO A 26 0.34 2.98 25.44
CA PRO A 26 0.03 1.64 24.98
C PRO A 26 -1.43 1.63 24.51
N PRO A 27 -1.69 1.21 23.27
CA PRO A 27 -3.03 1.31 22.70
C PRO A 27 -3.96 0.37 23.45
N ASN A 28 -5.13 0.89 23.84
CA ASN A 28 -6.20 0.14 24.50
C ASN A 28 -7.00 -0.74 23.51
N ASP A 29 -6.82 -0.50 22.21
CA ASP A 29 -7.41 -1.25 21.10
C ASP A 29 -6.31 -2.05 20.37
N ASP A 30 -6.67 -3.12 19.65
CA ASP A 30 -5.74 -3.82 18.78
C ASP A 30 -5.08 -2.86 17.77
N ILE A 31 -3.76 -2.67 17.89
CA ILE A 31 -2.91 -1.78 17.06
C ILE A 31 -3.18 -1.97 15.56
N TRP A 32 -3.44 -3.22 15.18
CA TRP A 32 -3.68 -3.66 13.82
C TRP A 32 -4.85 -2.94 13.15
N ILE A 33 -5.85 -2.48 13.92
CA ILE A 33 -7.03 -1.76 13.44
C ILE A 33 -6.66 -0.39 12.84
N TYR A 34 -5.55 0.20 13.30
CA TYR A 34 -5.04 1.50 12.87
C TYR A 34 -3.87 1.41 11.88
N THR A 35 -3.36 0.21 11.63
CA THR A 35 -2.30 0.00 10.65
C THR A 35 -2.80 0.38 9.27
N GLN A 36 -2.05 1.26 8.60
CA GLN A 36 -2.37 1.63 7.23
C GLN A 36 -2.11 0.46 6.29
N ILE A 37 -3.06 0.22 5.40
CA ILE A 37 -3.01 -0.80 4.37
C ILE A 37 -3.12 -0.15 2.99
N LEU A 38 -2.52 -0.77 1.98
CA LEU A 38 -2.67 -0.35 0.59
C LEU A 38 -3.79 -1.15 -0.05
N CYS A 39 -4.81 -0.46 -0.55
CA CYS A 39 -5.98 -1.06 -1.19
C CYS A 39 -5.95 -0.83 -2.71
N PHE A 40 -6.47 -1.80 -3.45
CA PHE A 40 -6.67 -1.75 -4.89
C PHE A 40 -8.09 -2.16 -5.22
N LEU A 41 -8.84 -1.30 -5.90
CA LEU A 41 -10.03 -1.73 -6.64
C LEU A 41 -9.58 -2.22 -8.02
N TYR A 42 -9.76 -3.50 -8.29
CA TYR A 42 -9.45 -4.11 -9.59
C TYR A 42 -10.68 -4.05 -10.51
N MET A 43 -10.47 -3.47 -11.69
CA MET A 43 -11.47 -3.34 -12.72
C MET A 43 -10.91 -3.77 -14.07
N GLU A 44 -11.80 -4.15 -14.97
CA GLU A 44 -11.48 -4.51 -16.35
C GLU A 44 -12.18 -3.56 -17.33
N LYS A 45 -11.52 -3.28 -18.45
CA LYS A 45 -12.10 -2.64 -19.63
C LYS A 45 -12.14 -3.66 -20.76
N PRO A 46 -13.20 -4.48 -20.88
CA PRO A 46 -13.24 -5.60 -21.81
C PRO A 46 -13.01 -5.19 -23.27
N ALA A 47 -13.64 -4.08 -23.69
CA ALA A 47 -13.56 -3.58 -25.06
C ALA A 47 -12.14 -3.22 -25.51
N THR A 48 -11.27 -2.82 -24.58
CA THR A 48 -9.87 -2.46 -24.88
C THR A 48 -8.86 -3.48 -24.37
N ARG A 49 -9.35 -4.58 -23.76
CA ARG A 49 -8.53 -5.59 -23.10
C ARG A 49 -7.50 -4.98 -22.14
N LYS A 50 -7.97 -4.11 -21.24
CA LYS A 50 -7.13 -3.47 -20.22
C LYS A 50 -7.60 -3.81 -18.81
N CYS A 51 -6.64 -3.97 -17.92
CA CYS A 51 -6.84 -4.01 -16.48
C CYS A 51 -6.63 -2.60 -15.92
N VAL A 52 -7.52 -2.16 -15.04
CA VAL A 52 -7.51 -0.85 -14.40
C VAL A 52 -7.50 -1.04 -12.90
N TYR A 53 -6.60 -0.33 -12.22
CA TYR A 53 -6.46 -0.39 -10.78
C TYR A 53 -6.62 0.99 -10.18
N HIS A 54 -7.50 1.13 -9.19
CA HIS A 54 -7.57 2.32 -8.34
C HIS A 54 -6.92 2.01 -6.99
N MET A 55 -5.81 2.70 -6.70
CA MET A 55 -5.06 2.63 -5.45
C MET A 55 -5.52 3.67 -4.42
N PHE A 56 -5.69 3.25 -3.18
CA PHE A 56 -5.92 4.15 -2.06
C PHE A 56 -5.36 3.57 -0.76
N LEU A 57 -5.16 4.42 0.24
CA LEU A 57 -4.75 4.00 1.57
C LEU A 57 -5.96 3.95 2.48
N SER A 58 -6.04 2.92 3.31
CA SER A 58 -7.08 2.75 4.33
C SER A 58 -6.45 2.21 5.62
N THR A 59 -7.26 1.97 6.63
CA THR A 59 -6.94 1.06 7.74
C THR A 59 -7.94 -0.09 7.76
N GLU A 60 -7.67 -1.15 8.55
CA GLU A 60 -8.61 -2.27 8.71
C GLU A 60 -10.00 -1.80 9.20
N LYS A 61 -10.04 -0.81 10.10
CA LYS A 61 -11.29 -0.21 10.59
C LYS A 61 -12.19 0.36 9.50
N TYR A 62 -11.59 1.03 8.51
CA TYR A 62 -12.31 1.83 7.51
C TYR A 62 -12.31 1.18 6.12
N LYS A 63 -11.62 0.04 5.95
CA LYS A 63 -11.39 -0.65 4.68
C LYS A 63 -12.66 -0.81 3.86
N GLN A 64 -13.71 -1.39 4.43
CA GLN A 64 -14.94 -1.66 3.69
C GLN A 64 -15.61 -0.36 3.22
N ASN A 65 -15.73 0.62 4.10
CA ASN A 65 -16.33 1.92 3.78
C ASN A 65 -15.56 2.66 2.69
N ASP A 66 -14.22 2.63 2.76
CA ASP A 66 -13.37 3.25 1.73
C ASP A 66 -13.47 2.51 0.38
N PHE A 67 -13.54 1.18 0.39
CA PHE A 67 -13.82 0.40 -0.82
C PHE A 67 -15.18 0.75 -1.43
N ASP A 68 -16.23 0.82 -0.63
CA ASP A 68 -17.57 1.14 -1.11
C ASP A 68 -17.63 2.56 -1.67
N ARG A 69 -16.92 3.52 -1.06
CA ARG A 69 -16.78 4.88 -1.59
C ARG A 69 -16.10 4.87 -2.96
N VAL A 70 -14.99 4.14 -3.11
CA VAL A 70 -14.26 4.06 -4.38
C VAL A 70 -15.08 3.30 -5.44
N ARG A 71 -15.75 2.21 -5.06
CA ARG A 71 -16.63 1.41 -5.93
C ARG A 71 -17.73 2.28 -6.54
N LYS A 72 -18.42 3.07 -5.72
CA LYS A 72 -19.47 4.01 -6.16
C LYS A 72 -19.01 5.01 -7.23
N MET A 73 -17.71 5.34 -7.29
CA MET A 73 -17.18 6.21 -8.34
C MET A 73 -17.24 5.56 -9.74
N TYR A 74 -17.32 4.24 -9.81
CA TYR A 74 -17.24 3.46 -11.05
C TYR A 74 -18.49 2.64 -11.37
N GLU A 75 -19.43 2.45 -10.44
CA GLU A 75 -20.63 1.62 -10.65
C GLU A 75 -21.45 1.98 -11.89
N ASN A 76 -21.50 3.27 -12.26
CA ASN A 76 -22.25 3.74 -13.44
C ASN A 76 -21.43 3.76 -14.74
N ARG A 77 -20.16 3.33 -14.72
CA ARG A 77 -19.26 3.37 -15.87
C ARG A 77 -19.42 2.12 -16.72
N LYS A 78 -20.13 2.26 -17.85
CA LYS A 78 -20.38 1.16 -18.80
C LYS A 78 -19.12 0.58 -19.46
N ASP A 79 -18.04 1.35 -19.47
CA ASP A 79 -16.74 0.93 -20.03
C ASP A 79 -15.92 0.06 -19.07
N LEU A 80 -16.34 -0.05 -17.80
CA LEU A 80 -15.62 -0.71 -16.73
C LEU A 80 -16.45 -1.83 -16.11
N GLN A 81 -15.79 -2.92 -15.77
CA GLN A 81 -16.33 -4.00 -14.95
C GLN A 81 -15.52 -4.07 -13.65
N ILE A 82 -16.20 -3.96 -12.51
CA ILE A 82 -15.55 -4.14 -11.20
C ILE A 82 -15.41 -5.63 -10.97
N VAL A 83 -14.17 -6.09 -10.74
CA VAL A 83 -13.86 -7.53 -10.67
C VAL A 83 -13.49 -7.95 -9.26
N ASP A 84 -12.59 -7.22 -8.59
CA ASP A 84 -12.08 -7.64 -7.29
C ASP A 84 -11.58 -6.47 -6.42
N GLN A 85 -11.34 -6.76 -5.14
CA GLN A 85 -10.75 -5.87 -4.15
C GLN A 85 -9.50 -6.53 -3.55
N LEU A 86 -8.35 -5.89 -3.69
CA LEU A 86 -7.09 -6.41 -3.16
C LEU A 86 -6.57 -5.50 -2.05
N THR A 87 -5.98 -6.09 -1.04
CA THR A 87 -5.31 -5.35 0.03
C THR A 87 -3.94 -5.92 0.30
N GLU A 88 -2.97 -5.03 0.47
CA GLU A 88 -1.60 -5.38 0.78
C GLU A 88 -1.16 -4.67 2.05
N ASN A 89 -0.73 -5.49 3.01
CA ASN A 89 -0.08 -5.01 4.22
C ASN A 89 1.36 -4.62 3.89
N ALA A 90 1.82 -3.52 4.47
CA ALA A 90 3.22 -3.10 4.38
C ALA A 90 3.62 -2.41 5.67
N LEU A 91 4.93 -2.46 5.98
CA LEU A 91 5.50 -1.69 7.08
C LEU A 91 5.13 -0.21 6.99
N CYS A 92 5.13 0.34 5.77
CA CYS A 92 4.64 1.67 5.49
C CYS A 92 3.85 1.68 4.17
N ALA A 93 2.52 1.64 4.27
CA ALA A 93 1.64 1.60 3.09
C ALA A 93 1.87 2.77 2.12
N ARG A 94 2.25 3.95 2.61
CA ARG A 94 2.62 5.11 1.78
C ARG A 94 3.91 4.92 0.99
N THR A 95 4.90 4.24 1.56
CA THR A 95 6.12 3.88 0.84
C THR A 95 5.80 2.85 -0.24
N LEU A 96 5.01 1.82 0.10
CA LEU A 96 4.56 0.84 -0.87
C LEU A 96 3.79 1.50 -2.02
N TYR A 97 2.86 2.41 -1.71
CA TYR A 97 2.11 3.20 -2.70
C TYR A 97 3.03 3.85 -3.74
N ARG A 98 4.08 4.57 -3.29
CA ARG A 98 5.05 5.22 -4.18
C ARG A 98 5.90 4.22 -4.96
N ARG A 99 6.17 3.04 -4.38
CA ARG A 99 6.90 1.97 -5.06
C ARG A 99 6.08 1.35 -6.17
N VAL A 100 4.77 1.17 -5.98
CA VAL A 100 3.87 0.68 -7.04
C VAL A 100 3.95 1.57 -8.27
N GLN A 101 3.91 2.90 -8.08
CA GLN A 101 4.07 3.86 -9.18
C GLN A 101 5.34 3.63 -10.00
N LYS A 102 6.44 3.23 -9.34
CA LYS A 102 7.72 2.92 -9.99
C LYS A 102 7.78 1.51 -10.59
N MET A 103 7.03 0.55 -10.05
CA MET A 103 7.00 -0.83 -10.52
C MET A 103 6.31 -1.01 -11.87
N PHE A 104 5.41 -0.10 -12.21
CA PHE A 104 4.66 -0.13 -13.46
C PHE A 104 4.99 1.11 -14.31
N PRO A 105 6.24 1.23 -14.81
CA PRO A 105 6.67 2.41 -15.58
C PRO A 105 6.00 2.50 -16.95
N LYS A 106 5.50 1.37 -17.47
CA LYS A 106 4.75 1.29 -18.73
C LYS A 106 3.24 1.45 -18.55
N ALA A 107 2.76 1.57 -17.31
CA ALA A 107 1.34 1.77 -17.06
C ALA A 107 0.93 3.21 -17.39
N ILE A 108 -0.32 3.37 -17.82
CA ILE A 108 -0.91 4.68 -18.06
C ILE A 108 -1.52 5.16 -16.76
N TRP A 109 -0.89 6.13 -16.11
CA TRP A 109 -1.35 6.71 -14.85
C TRP A 109 -2.26 7.91 -15.08
N ASN A 110 -3.28 8.08 -14.22
CA ASN A 110 -4.04 9.32 -14.16
C ASN A 110 -3.20 10.47 -13.54
N LYS A 111 -3.70 11.70 -13.63
CA LYS A 111 -3.00 12.90 -13.12
C LYS A 111 -2.71 12.83 -11.62
N GLN A 112 -3.58 12.18 -10.86
CA GLN A 112 -3.46 12.03 -9.41
C GLN A 112 -2.49 10.90 -9.02
N GLY A 113 -2.04 10.07 -9.98
CA GLY A 113 -1.13 8.95 -9.73
C GLY A 113 -1.73 7.84 -8.89
N ASN A 114 -3.06 7.75 -8.80
CA ASN A 114 -3.78 6.76 -8.00
C ASN A 114 -4.59 5.78 -8.84
N VAL A 115 -4.74 6.02 -10.14
CA VAL A 115 -5.38 5.09 -11.08
C VAL A 115 -4.41 4.79 -12.19
N PHE A 116 -4.27 3.51 -12.55
CA PHE A 116 -3.41 3.10 -13.65
C PHE A 116 -4.00 1.97 -14.48
N GLU A 117 -3.63 1.94 -15.77
CA GLU A 117 -4.03 0.91 -16.72
C GLU A 117 -2.83 0.07 -17.18
N VAL A 118 -3.05 -1.23 -17.33
CA VAL A 118 -2.09 -2.18 -17.93
C VAL A 118 -2.81 -3.11 -18.90
N ASP A 119 -2.10 -3.57 -19.93
CA ASP A 119 -2.69 -4.49 -20.91
C ASP A 119 -3.05 -5.84 -20.28
N MET A 120 -4.23 -6.35 -20.60
CA MET A 120 -4.72 -7.65 -20.18
C MET A 120 -4.03 -8.73 -21.03
N SER A 121 -2.94 -9.29 -20.50
CA SER A 121 -2.22 -10.41 -21.10
C SER A 121 -2.41 -11.66 -20.24
N ALA A 122 -2.29 -12.86 -20.82
CA ALA A 122 -2.30 -14.12 -20.07
C ALA A 122 -1.19 -14.20 -18.99
N LYS A 123 -0.19 -13.31 -19.05
CA LYS A 123 0.86 -13.14 -18.02
C LYS A 123 0.49 -12.14 -16.91
N ASN A 124 -0.53 -11.31 -17.13
CA ASN A 124 -1.06 -10.32 -16.18
C ASN A 124 -2.36 -10.83 -15.57
N ASP A 125 -2.28 -12.03 -14.98
CA ASP A 125 -3.25 -12.53 -14.02
C ASP A 125 -3.58 -11.43 -12.97
N PRO A 126 -4.85 -11.24 -12.55
CA PRO A 126 -5.20 -10.34 -11.45
C PRO A 126 -4.29 -10.48 -10.23
N TRP A 127 -3.85 -11.70 -9.94
CA TRP A 127 -2.92 -12.00 -8.85
C TRP A 127 -1.46 -11.66 -9.16
N ALA A 128 -1.09 -11.32 -10.40
CA ALA A 128 0.26 -10.94 -10.76
C ALA A 128 0.70 -9.66 -10.06
N ILE A 129 -0.22 -8.70 -9.85
CA ILE A 129 0.06 -7.49 -9.07
C ILE A 129 0.26 -7.87 -7.61
N SER A 130 -0.68 -8.61 -7.01
CA SER A 130 -0.55 -9.05 -5.62
C SER A 130 0.73 -9.86 -5.39
N ARG A 131 1.10 -10.78 -6.29
CA ARG A 131 2.37 -11.54 -6.20
C ARG A 131 3.61 -10.65 -6.24
N ARG A 132 3.65 -9.64 -7.13
CA ARG A 132 4.76 -8.68 -7.20
C ARG A 132 4.83 -7.81 -5.96
N LEU A 133 3.69 -7.42 -5.40
CA LEU A 133 3.59 -6.62 -4.18
C LEU A 133 4.02 -7.43 -2.94
N ASN A 134 3.54 -8.66 -2.81
CA ASN A 134 3.96 -9.60 -1.76
C ASN A 134 5.48 -9.79 -1.77
N LYS A 135 6.08 -10.06 -2.94
CA LYS A 135 7.54 -10.18 -3.05
C LYS A 135 8.27 -8.92 -2.57
N LYS A 136 7.77 -7.73 -2.92
CA LYS A 136 8.37 -6.45 -2.48
C LYS A 136 8.20 -6.20 -0.99
N ARG A 137 7.06 -6.60 -0.42
CA ARG A 137 6.82 -6.55 1.02
C ARG A 137 7.81 -7.46 1.76
N ASP A 138 8.02 -8.67 1.26
CA ASP A 138 8.94 -9.62 1.89
C ASP A 138 10.38 -9.09 1.87
N GLU A 139 10.82 -8.48 0.75
CA GLU A 139 12.10 -7.75 0.65
C GLU A 139 12.18 -6.58 1.67
N GLU A 140 11.10 -5.84 1.91
CA GLU A 140 11.07 -4.76 2.92
C GLU A 140 11.17 -5.29 4.35
N HIS A 141 10.47 -6.38 4.65
CA HIS A 141 10.54 -7.03 5.95
C HIS A 141 11.95 -7.56 6.22
N GLU A 142 12.58 -8.21 5.25
CA GLU A 142 13.94 -8.73 5.39
C GLU A 142 14.95 -7.61 5.69
N LEU A 143 14.86 -6.48 4.98
CA LEU A 143 15.71 -5.30 5.24
C LEU A 143 15.50 -4.75 6.66
N LEU A 144 14.25 -4.66 7.12
CA LEU A 144 13.97 -4.21 8.48
C LEU A 144 14.53 -5.18 9.53
N PHE A 145 14.32 -6.49 9.35
CA PHE A 145 14.85 -7.49 10.27
C PHE A 145 16.37 -7.48 10.33
N ASN A 146 17.04 -7.37 9.18
CA ASN A 146 18.50 -7.27 9.13
C ASN A 146 19.01 -6.00 9.83
N TYR A 147 18.31 -4.87 9.68
CA TYR A 147 18.64 -3.63 10.38
C TYR A 147 18.43 -3.75 11.90
N ILE A 148 17.33 -4.34 12.36
CA ILE A 148 17.08 -4.61 13.79
C ILE A 148 18.18 -5.51 14.36
N LYS A 149 18.57 -6.56 13.62
CA LYS A 149 19.63 -7.49 14.01
C LYS A 149 20.97 -6.76 14.13
N TYR A 150 21.32 -5.93 13.15
CA TYR A 150 22.50 -5.06 13.21
C TYR A 150 22.50 -4.19 14.47
N LEU A 151 21.42 -3.44 14.71
CA LEU A 151 21.28 -2.59 15.90
C LEU A 151 21.39 -3.37 17.21
N SER A 152 20.88 -4.62 17.25
CA SER A 152 20.96 -5.45 18.46
C SER A 152 22.38 -5.92 18.79
N VAL A 153 23.23 -6.04 17.77
CA VAL A 153 24.62 -6.50 17.89
C VAL A 153 25.57 -5.32 18.10
N THR A 154 25.27 -4.15 17.52
CA THR A 154 26.06 -2.90 17.67
C THR A 154 25.59 -2.03 18.84
N LYS A 155 24.87 -2.58 19.82
CA LYS A 155 24.62 -1.90 21.10
C LYS A 155 25.91 -1.93 21.92
N ASP A 156 26.77 -0.95 21.64
CA ASP A 156 27.72 -0.37 22.60
C ASP A 156 27.11 0.91 23.20
#